data_AF-A0A9E2XND2-F1
#
_entry.id   AF-A0A9E2XND2-F1
#
_cell.length_a   1.000
_cell.length_b   1.000
_cell.length_c   1.000
_cell.angle_alpha   90.00
_cell.angle_beta   90.00
_cell.angle_gamma   90.00
#
_symmetry.space_group_name_H-M   'P 1'
#
loop_
_entity.id
_entity.type
_entity.pdbx_description
1 polymer ?
#
loop_
_entity_poly.entity_id
_entity_poly.type
_entity_poly.pdbx_seq_one_letter_code
_entity_poly.pdbx_strand_id
1 'polypeptide(L)'
;MGLLDSLIGAAEQAMGQSQGGGQGGADLAGLIGGLLNNGAVQGGLAGLLQQLQAGGLAEHVQSWVSQGANQPVSADQITAALGGAGGVLGQLAQHLGQSHADTAGLLAQALPELVNHLTPNGQLPSGDVLTQMLGQFMGGASPAR
;
A
#
# COMPACT_ATOMS: atom_id res chain seq x y z
N MET A 1 17.61 16.19 29.67
CA MET A 1 16.76 17.06 28.84
C MET A 1 17.04 16.72 27.39
N GLY A 2 16.19 16.15 26.56
CA GLY A 2 14.92 15.45 26.74
C GLY A 2 14.71 14.72 25.41
N LEU A 3 15.20 13.49 25.28
CA LEU A 3 14.99 12.69 24.06
C LEU A 3 13.49 12.38 23.87
N LEU A 4 12.78 12.33 25.01
CA LEU A 4 11.32 12.29 25.12
C LEU A 4 10.65 13.55 24.58
N ASP A 5 11.33 14.70 24.62
CA ASP A 5 10.81 15.98 24.13
C ASP A 5 10.96 16.07 22.61
N SER A 6 12.04 15.52 22.05
CA SER A 6 12.26 15.45 20.60
C SER A 6 11.30 14.46 19.91
N LEU A 7 10.90 13.38 20.57
CA LEU A 7 9.91 12.45 20.03
C LEU A 7 8.47 12.97 20.18
N ILE A 8 8.18 13.70 21.27
CA ILE A 8 6.87 14.36 21.45
C ILE A 8 6.73 15.54 20.48
N GLY A 9 7.77 16.33 20.25
CA GLY A 9 7.77 17.36 19.22
C GLY A 9 7.63 16.80 17.81
N ALA A 10 8.27 15.67 17.50
CA ALA A 10 8.08 14.98 16.21
C ALA A 10 6.69 14.35 16.08
N ALA A 11 6.12 13.82 17.16
CA ALA A 11 4.76 13.26 17.19
C ALA A 11 3.69 14.36 17.11
N GLU A 12 3.92 15.53 17.73
CA GLU A 12 3.08 16.72 17.59
C GLU A 12 3.20 17.34 16.21
N GLN A 13 4.37 17.29 15.57
CA GLN A 13 4.51 17.73 14.17
C GLN A 13 3.87 16.73 13.19
N ALA A 14 3.89 15.43 13.50
CA ALA A 14 3.18 14.41 12.72
C ALA A 14 1.65 14.50 12.92
N MET A 15 1.17 14.85 14.12
CA MET A 15 -0.26 15.04 14.38
C MET A 15 -0.76 16.44 13.99
N GLY A 16 0.09 17.46 14.02
CA GLY A 16 -0.21 18.84 13.64
C GLY A 16 -0.26 19.10 12.14
N GLN A 17 0.20 18.15 11.31
CA GLN A 17 0.08 18.20 9.85
C GLN A 17 -1.25 17.62 9.34
N SER A 18 -2.18 17.24 10.24
CA SER A 18 -3.53 16.77 9.86
C SER A 18 -4.51 17.90 9.48
N GLN A 19 -4.01 19.14 9.34
CA GLN A 19 -4.81 20.28 8.90
C GLN A 19 -4.03 21.11 7.85
N GLY A 20 -3.87 20.55 6.65
CA GLY A 20 -3.29 21.28 5.51
C GLY A 20 -3.32 20.46 4.24
N GLY A 21 -4.16 20.86 3.29
CA GLY A 21 -4.42 20.15 2.04
C GLY A 21 -3.15 19.86 1.20
N GLY A 22 -3.14 18.67 0.59
CA GLY A 22 -2.06 18.19 -0.29
C GLY A 22 -2.44 16.85 -0.91
N GLN A 23 -3.59 16.84 -1.58
CA GLN A 23 -4.24 15.67 -2.17
C GLN A 23 -3.35 15.06 -3.27
N GLY A 24 -2.83 13.85 -3.04
CA GLY A 24 -2.29 12.97 -4.08
C GLY A 24 -0.91 12.35 -3.81
N GLY A 25 -0.07 12.93 -2.96
CA GLY A 25 1.31 12.45 -2.76
C GLY A 25 1.59 11.80 -1.40
N ALA A 26 1.03 12.35 -0.33
CA ALA A 26 1.24 11.85 1.04
C ALA A 26 0.50 10.53 1.30
N ASP A 27 -0.69 10.39 0.71
CA ASP A 27 -1.56 9.23 0.86
C ASP A 27 -0.93 7.94 0.31
N LEU A 28 -0.22 8.02 -0.82
CA LEU A 28 0.35 6.83 -1.46
C LEU A 28 1.61 6.34 -0.73
N ALA A 29 2.43 7.27 -0.22
CA ALA A 29 3.55 6.93 0.65
C ALA A 29 3.08 6.34 2.00
N GLY A 30 2.00 6.88 2.58
CA GLY A 30 1.37 6.33 3.78
C GLY A 30 0.76 4.96 3.56
N LEU A 31 0.11 4.72 2.40
CA LEU A 31 -0.39 3.40 2.01
C LEU A 31 0.72 2.37 1.89
N ILE A 32 1.80 2.70 1.17
CA ILE A 32 2.96 1.82 0.99
C ILE A 32 3.62 1.56 2.35
N GLY A 33 3.82 2.62 3.16
CA GLY A 33 4.35 2.51 4.52
C GLY A 33 3.49 1.60 5.40
N GLY A 34 2.16 1.74 5.32
CA GLY A 34 1.22 0.86 6.00
C GLY A 34 1.33 -0.58 5.51
N LEU A 35 1.42 -0.81 4.21
CA LEU A 35 1.53 -2.16 3.64
C LEU A 35 2.85 -2.86 3.98
N LEU A 36 3.95 -2.10 4.08
CA LEU A 36 5.29 -2.61 4.43
C LEU A 36 5.45 -2.81 5.94
N ASN A 37 4.96 -1.88 6.75
CA ASN A 37 5.11 -1.90 8.20
C ASN A 37 4.04 -2.77 8.90
N ASN A 38 2.85 -2.87 8.30
CA ASN A 38 1.72 -3.59 8.89
C ASN A 38 1.70 -5.04 8.41
N GLY A 39 2.45 -5.89 9.12
CA GLY A 39 2.36 -7.34 9.01
C GLY A 39 0.98 -7.94 9.33
N ALA A 40 -0.08 -7.14 9.55
CA ALA A 40 -1.45 -7.65 9.70
C ALA A 40 -2.03 -8.19 8.38
N VAL A 41 -1.53 -7.74 7.23
CA VAL A 41 -1.75 -8.44 5.96
C VAL A 41 -0.55 -9.35 5.75
N GLN A 42 -0.71 -10.65 6.07
CA GLN A 42 0.31 -11.66 5.77
C GLN A 42 0.65 -11.59 4.27
N GLY A 43 1.87 -11.15 3.95
CA GLY A 43 2.34 -11.00 2.57
C GLY A 43 2.16 -9.60 1.94
N GLY A 44 1.81 -8.55 2.72
CA GLY A 44 1.76 -7.17 2.24
C GLY A 44 0.81 -7.00 1.05
N LEU A 45 1.31 -6.44 -0.07
CA LEU A 45 0.52 -6.28 -1.30
C LEU A 45 -0.04 -7.60 -1.82
N ALA A 46 0.75 -8.68 -1.78
CA ALA A 46 0.28 -9.98 -2.25
C ALA A 46 -0.91 -10.47 -1.43
N GLY A 47 -0.86 -10.32 -0.09
CA GLY A 47 -1.97 -10.68 0.79
C GLY A 47 -3.22 -9.82 0.57
N LEU A 48 -3.04 -8.53 0.27
CA LEU A 48 -4.16 -7.63 -0.06
C LEU A 48 -4.83 -8.03 -1.38
N LEU A 49 -4.02 -8.38 -2.40
CA LEU A 49 -4.55 -8.88 -3.66
C LEU A 49 -5.26 -10.23 -3.50
N GLN A 50 -4.77 -11.11 -2.63
CA GLN A 50 -5.47 -12.35 -2.28
C GLN A 50 -6.84 -12.07 -1.64
N GLN A 51 -6.93 -11.08 -0.74
CA GLN A 51 -8.21 -10.66 -0.15
C GLN A 51 -9.16 -10.10 -1.22
N LEU A 52 -8.67 -9.27 -2.14
CA LEU A 52 -9.47 -8.75 -3.25
C LEU A 52 -9.98 -9.87 -4.16
N GLN A 53 -9.13 -10.84 -4.49
CA GLN A 53 -9.51 -12.03 -5.25
C GLN A 53 -10.60 -12.84 -4.52
N ALA A 54 -10.42 -13.09 -3.21
CA ALA A 54 -11.40 -13.78 -2.38
C ALA A 54 -12.73 -13.02 -2.24
N GLY A 55 -12.67 -11.69 -2.31
CA GLY A 55 -13.82 -10.78 -2.30
C GLY A 55 -14.55 -10.62 -3.63
N GLY A 56 -14.20 -11.41 -4.65
CA GLY A 56 -14.86 -11.39 -5.96
C GLY A 56 -14.26 -10.44 -6.99
N LEU A 57 -13.13 -9.78 -6.67
CA LEU A 57 -12.41 -8.89 -7.59
C LEU A 57 -11.24 -9.58 -8.29
N ALA A 58 -11.30 -10.91 -8.45
CA ALA A 58 -10.23 -11.67 -9.08
C ALA A 58 -9.92 -11.22 -10.50
N GLU A 59 -10.95 -10.94 -11.31
CA GLU A 59 -10.80 -10.47 -12.69
C GLU A 59 -10.13 -9.09 -12.77
N HIS A 60 -10.48 -8.18 -11.85
CA HIS A 60 -9.86 -6.85 -11.77
C HIS A 60 -8.38 -6.97 -11.40
N VAL A 61 -8.07 -7.77 -10.37
CA VAL A 61 -6.68 -8.03 -9.96
C VAL A 61 -5.87 -8.66 -11.09
N GLN A 62 -6.43 -9.63 -11.80
CA GLN A 62 -5.78 -10.25 -12.96
C GLN A 62 -5.52 -9.25 -14.08
N SER A 63 -6.44 -8.31 -14.32
CA SER A 63 -6.27 -7.23 -15.29
C SER A 63 -5.12 -6.30 -14.90
N TRP A 64 -4.96 -5.96 -13.62
CA TRP A 64 -3.87 -5.10 -13.16
C TRP A 64 -2.51 -5.78 -13.21
N VAL A 65 -2.48 -7.08 -12.90
CA VAL A 65 -1.27 -7.90 -12.98
C VAL A 65 -0.87 -8.11 -14.44
N SER A 66 -1.84 -8.21 -15.35
CA SER A 66 -1.58 -8.35 -16.78
C SER A 66 -1.07 -7.04 -17.40
N GLN A 67 -0.29 -7.12 -18.46
CA GLN A 67 0.20 -5.96 -19.22
C GLN A 67 -0.90 -5.26 -20.07
N GLY A 68 -2.17 -5.53 -19.77
CA GLY A 68 -3.33 -5.00 -20.48
C GLY A 68 -3.83 -3.68 -19.88
N ALA A 69 -5.00 -3.22 -20.34
CA ALA A 69 -5.67 -2.09 -19.71
C ALA A 69 -6.13 -2.47 -18.29
N ASN A 70 -5.76 -1.64 -17.30
CA ASN A 70 -6.20 -1.79 -15.91
C ASN A 70 -7.72 -1.57 -15.83
N GLN A 71 -8.46 -2.56 -15.32
CA GLN A 71 -9.88 -2.39 -15.08
C GLN A 71 -10.11 -1.43 -13.90
N PRO A 72 -10.98 -0.42 -14.05
CA PRO A 72 -11.32 0.48 -12.96
C PRO A 72 -12.09 -0.29 -11.89
N VAL A 73 -11.80 0.00 -10.63
CA VAL A 73 -12.52 -0.53 -9.48
C VAL A 73 -13.11 0.62 -8.67
N SER A 74 -14.22 0.36 -7.98
CA SER A 74 -14.91 1.37 -7.17
C SER A 74 -14.60 1.18 -5.68
N ALA A 75 -14.68 2.26 -4.90
CA ALA A 75 -14.50 2.21 -3.46
C ALA A 75 -15.45 1.21 -2.77
N ASP A 76 -16.68 1.09 -3.27
CA ASP A 76 -17.68 0.14 -2.75
C ASP A 76 -17.24 -1.32 -2.97
N GLN A 77 -16.71 -1.61 -4.16
CA GLN A 77 -16.15 -2.92 -4.50
C GLN A 77 -14.93 -3.26 -3.62
N ILE A 78 -14.03 -2.31 -3.39
CA ILE A 78 -12.89 -2.47 -2.47
C ILE A 78 -13.38 -2.75 -1.04
N THR A 79 -14.39 -2.02 -0.59
CA THR A 79 -14.98 -2.17 0.75
C THR A 79 -15.63 -3.54 0.94
N ALA A 80 -16.37 -4.00 -0.07
CA ALA A 80 -16.98 -5.33 -0.08
C ALA A 80 -15.92 -6.44 -0.03
N ALA A 81 -14.82 -6.28 -0.76
CA ALA A 81 -13.80 -7.31 -0.89
C ALA A 81 -12.81 -7.37 0.29
N LEU A 82 -12.40 -6.23 0.84
CA LEU A 82 -11.43 -6.17 1.95
C LEU A 82 -12.07 -6.29 3.34
N GLY A 83 -13.41 -6.31 3.39
CA GLY A 83 -14.20 -6.17 4.61
C GLY A 83 -14.13 -4.74 5.13
N GLY A 84 -15.28 -4.16 5.47
CA GLY A 84 -15.41 -2.77 5.94
C GLY A 84 -14.68 -2.47 7.26
N ALA A 85 -15.38 -1.91 8.25
CA ALA A 85 -14.74 -1.42 9.47
C ALA A 85 -14.00 -2.51 10.30
N GLY A 86 -14.35 -3.79 10.14
CA GLY A 86 -13.70 -4.91 10.83
C GLY A 86 -12.68 -5.68 9.97
N GLY A 87 -12.46 -5.27 8.72
CA GLY A 87 -11.58 -5.95 7.77
C GLY A 87 -10.22 -5.26 7.60
N VAL A 88 -9.53 -5.61 6.52
CA VAL A 88 -8.24 -5.01 6.15
C VAL A 88 -8.40 -3.51 5.87
N LEU A 89 -9.53 -3.11 5.30
CA LEU A 89 -9.83 -1.69 5.05
C LEU A 89 -9.88 -0.89 6.36
N GLY A 90 -10.49 -1.45 7.41
CA GLY A 90 -10.55 -0.82 8.73
C GLY A 90 -9.19 -0.58 9.34
N GLN A 91 -8.32 -1.60 9.29
CA GLN A 91 -6.96 -1.51 9.81
C GLN A 91 -6.13 -0.46 9.06
N LEU A 92 -6.28 -0.40 7.74
CA LEU A 92 -5.59 0.57 6.91
C LEU A 92 -6.09 1.99 7.15
N ALA A 93 -7.41 2.18 7.23
CA ALA A 93 -8.03 3.47 7.55
C ALA A 93 -7.56 4.00 8.91
N GLN A 94 -7.50 3.14 9.94
CA GLN A 94 -6.95 3.50 11.24
C GLN A 94 -5.47 3.88 11.19
N HIS A 95 -4.68 3.18 10.37
CA HIS A 95 -3.26 3.48 10.22
C HIS A 95 -3.01 4.82 9.51
N LEU A 96 -3.83 5.12 8.49
CA LEU A 96 -3.77 6.37 7.75
C LEU A 96 -4.43 7.55 8.50
N GLY A 97 -5.15 7.28 9.59
CA GLY A 97 -5.94 8.30 10.29
C GLY A 97 -7.10 8.85 9.44
N GLN A 98 -7.62 8.04 8.53
CA GLN A 98 -8.62 8.44 7.53
C GLN A 98 -9.91 7.61 7.66
N SER A 99 -11.01 8.09 7.09
CA SER A 99 -12.26 7.33 7.05
C SER A 99 -12.14 6.09 6.16
N HIS A 100 -12.97 5.08 6.42
CA HIS A 100 -13.06 3.88 5.58
C HIS A 100 -13.39 4.21 4.12
N ALA A 101 -14.33 5.12 3.89
CA ALA A 101 -14.76 5.51 2.55
C ALA A 101 -13.64 6.22 1.77
N ASP A 102 -12.93 7.13 2.42
CA ASP A 102 -11.81 7.85 1.83
C ASP A 102 -10.64 6.88 1.52
N THR A 103 -10.31 5.99 2.46
CA THR A 103 -9.28 4.96 2.25
C THR A 103 -9.65 4.03 1.10
N ALA A 104 -10.92 3.62 1.00
CA ALA A 104 -11.39 2.77 -0.08
C ALA A 104 -11.33 3.48 -1.44
N GLY A 105 -11.68 4.77 -1.48
CA GLY A 105 -11.57 5.60 -2.69
C GLY A 105 -10.14 5.82 -3.13
N LEU A 106 -9.22 5.98 -2.18
CA LEU A 106 -7.79 6.07 -2.44
C LEU A 106 -7.25 4.75 -2.99
N LEU A 107 -7.54 3.62 -2.34
CA LEU A 107 -7.15 2.29 -2.80
C LEU A 107 -7.68 2.01 -4.21
N ALA A 108 -8.94 2.37 -4.49
CA ALA A 108 -9.55 2.14 -5.79
C ALA A 108 -8.82 2.84 -6.94
N GLN A 109 -8.18 3.98 -6.66
CA GLN A 109 -7.41 4.75 -7.65
C GLN A 109 -5.93 4.35 -7.69
N ALA A 110 -5.34 4.03 -6.54
CA ALA A 110 -3.91 3.77 -6.42
C ALA A 110 -3.53 2.30 -6.71
N LEU A 111 -4.38 1.34 -6.32
CA LEU A 111 -4.07 -0.09 -6.47
C LEU A 111 -3.83 -0.52 -7.92
N PRO A 112 -4.68 -0.16 -8.90
CA PRO A 112 -4.50 -0.62 -10.27
C PRO A 112 -3.13 -0.23 -10.83
N GLU A 113 -2.73 1.02 -10.63
CA GLU A 113 -1.46 1.58 -11.08
C GLU A 113 -0.27 1.00 -10.31
N LEU A 114 -0.39 0.86 -8.98
CA LEU A 114 0.66 0.29 -8.13
C LEU A 114 0.96 -1.16 -8.51
N VAL A 115 -0.09 -1.97 -8.71
CA VAL A 115 0.06 -3.37 -9.11
C VAL A 115 0.71 -3.43 -10.49
N ASN A 116 0.18 -2.71 -11.47
CA ASN A 116 0.71 -2.70 -12.83
C ASN A 116 2.20 -2.33 -12.88
N HIS A 117 2.61 -1.32 -12.10
CA HIS A 117 4.00 -0.89 -12.01
C HIS A 117 4.91 -1.93 -11.32
N LEU A 118 4.36 -2.70 -10.37
CA LEU A 118 5.07 -3.79 -9.70
C LEU A 118 5.03 -5.11 -10.48
N THR A 119 4.18 -5.24 -11.50
CA THR A 119 4.05 -6.45 -12.34
C THR A 119 4.49 -6.24 -13.79
N PRO A 120 5.70 -5.72 -14.06
CA PRO A 120 6.14 -5.45 -15.43
C PRO A 120 6.19 -6.71 -16.29
N ASN A 121 6.39 -7.89 -15.69
CA ASN A 121 6.43 -9.18 -16.38
C ASN A 121 5.08 -9.92 -16.38
N GLY A 122 3.98 -9.27 -16.01
CA GLY A 122 2.69 -9.95 -15.89
C GLY A 122 2.56 -10.78 -14.61
N GLN A 123 3.47 -10.58 -13.64
CA GLN A 123 3.58 -11.37 -12.41
C GLN A 123 4.04 -10.48 -11.27
N LEU A 124 3.48 -10.70 -10.07
CA LEU A 124 3.97 -10.05 -8.85
C LEU A 124 5.34 -10.61 -8.49
N PRO A 125 6.34 -9.77 -8.24
CA PRO A 125 7.64 -10.23 -7.82
C PRO A 125 7.49 -10.89 -6.45
N SER A 126 7.91 -12.15 -6.36
CA SER A 126 7.97 -12.86 -5.08
C SER A 126 8.89 -12.10 -4.11
N GLY A 127 8.65 -12.25 -2.80
CA GLY A 127 9.46 -11.61 -1.77
C GLY A 127 10.97 -11.84 -1.95
N ASP A 128 11.38 -13.02 -2.44
CA ASP A 128 12.76 -13.34 -2.80
C ASP A 128 13.31 -12.48 -3.96
N VAL A 129 12.52 -12.26 -5.00
CA VAL A 129 12.90 -11.43 -6.16
C VAL A 129 13.05 -9.97 -5.75
N LEU A 130 12.15 -9.46 -4.90
CA LEU A 130 12.26 -8.13 -4.32
C LEU A 130 13.51 -8.00 -3.44
N THR A 131 13.80 -9.01 -2.63
CA THR A 131 14.99 -9.06 -1.78
C THR A 131 16.28 -9.08 -2.61
N GLN A 132 16.29 -9.85 -3.71
CA GLN A 132 17.41 -9.85 -4.66
C GLN A 132 17.56 -8.51 -5.39
N MET A 133 16.46 -7.86 -5.80
CA MET A 133 16.52 -6.52 -6.43
C MET A 133 17.02 -5.45 -5.46
N LEU A 134 16.58 -5.48 -4.20
CA LEU A 134 17.07 -4.56 -3.17
C LEU A 134 18.56 -4.84 -2.87
N GLY A 135 18.96 -6.11 -2.83
CA GLY A 135 20.37 -6.50 -2.76
C GLY A 135 21.20 -6.03 -3.95
N GLN A 136 20.63 -6.02 -5.16
CA GLN A 136 21.27 -5.49 -6.36
C GLN A 136 21.42 -3.95 -6.31
N PHE A 137 20.39 -3.26 -5.80
CA PHE A 137 20.39 -1.79 -5.67
C PHE A 137 21.31 -1.31 -4.55
N MET A 138 21.37 -2.05 -3.45
CA MET A 138 22.17 -1.68 -2.27
C MET A 138 23.59 -2.29 -2.29
N GLY A 139 23.77 -3.38 -3.04
CA GLY A 139 25.04 -4.08 -3.23
C GLY A 139 25.81 -3.68 -4.48
N GLY A 140 25.36 -2.66 -5.22
CA GLY A 140 26.01 -2.14 -6.44
C GLY A 140 27.35 -1.43 -6.24
N ALA A 141 27.93 -1.41 -5.04
CA ALA A 141 29.31 -1.02 -4.79
C ALA A 141 30.18 -2.27 -4.56
N SER A 142 30.47 -3.02 -5.62
CA SER A 142 31.61 -3.94 -5.60
C SER A 142 32.90 -3.10 -5.42
N PRO A 143 33.73 -3.32 -4.39
CA PRO A 143 35.12 -2.90 -4.47
C PRO A 143 35.79 -3.73 -5.56
N ALA A 144 36.43 -3.05 -6.51
CA ALA A 144 37.25 -3.67 -7.53
C ALA A 144 38.51 -4.29 -6.90
N ARG A 145 38.73 -5.57 -7.23
CA ARG A 145 40.01 -6.32 -7.22
C ARG A 145 40.66 -6.64 -5.87
#